data_AF-A0A3D2U2J4-F1
#
_entry.id   AF-A0A3D2U2J4-F1
#
_cell.length_a   1.000
_cell.length_b   1.000
_cell.length_c   1.000
_cell.angle_alpha   90.00
_cell.angle_beta   90.00
_cell.angle_gamma   90.00
#
_symmetry.space_group_name_H-M   'P 1'
#
loop_
_entity.id
_entity.type
_entity.pdbx_description
1 polymer ?
#
loop_
_entity_poly.entity_id
_entity_poly.type
_entity_poly.pdbx_seq_one_letter_code
_entity_poly.pdbx_strand_id
1 'polypeptide(L)'
;MPKKHTNWIYCTSFSPDGVLVASSDRNGGLFVWEAETGRIYQDLRGHGGAVTGLSWRSDSNILASCGQDGTVRLWEMENGRQVKSWGAHGGGSFMVEFCHDGNLVSIGRDKVAKLFKQDGGQIRAFPALPDLGLEVTYCDETKRVIAGDYSGVVRVFNAADGKVIGELSSNPVTLEQRLVTANQLVVTTKAENDKQQTALKVAQDAVKKVKADLDTANKTISTLQAKEKTLAASMKTYAGQIKTYTAEQAAAAKTVAALAKVVPLLKETADKAKATAAKASGDKELAALATNLKAVYDKRNGVLLSARKTNEVKTKALTKSKADLATAQKEDKAAKAGLVATKKRAEALTKAMKPAGEKLAATQKVAATASEKFAAANKSVVRWKDEIEFVKVLDVYGAKASEFNAAADGLAQATGELGLLQKALDQKNTAAAEADKVYKAAVVEVTKATKGVADSQKAHVAATNSVAVLTKAIPLLKDAFDKATAAAKATGDKELAAIATGLNGVHGKKVKALEDGKKLVVTRKAEVDKAKAVLVAKQKAASASQTALTAAKKRVADQVVAMKPAQAKVIQAKKANDAAKAQLDAVQKQVDVFKAKTAQAPVKAQPATAKAG
;
A
#
# COMPACT_ATOMS: atom_id res chain seq x y z
N MET A 1 12.19 -47.60 -3.75
CA MET A 1 13.03 -46.64 -3.01
C MET A 1 12.86 -46.93 -1.52
N PRO A 2 13.92 -47.13 -0.72
CA PRO A 2 13.77 -47.33 0.72
C PRO A 2 13.13 -46.10 1.36
N LYS A 3 12.20 -46.30 2.31
CA LYS A 3 11.60 -45.22 3.11
C LYS A 3 12.73 -44.50 3.87
N LYS A 4 12.94 -43.21 3.60
CA LYS A 4 13.98 -42.41 4.27
C LYS A 4 13.47 -41.76 5.54
N HIS A 5 12.29 -41.17 5.46
CA HIS A 5 11.52 -40.84 6.65
C HIS A 5 11.05 -42.13 7.32
N THR A 6 11.28 -42.20 8.62
CA THR A 6 10.98 -43.39 9.44
C THR A 6 9.73 -43.21 10.31
N ASN A 7 9.12 -42.02 10.25
CA ASN A 7 7.96 -41.65 11.05
C ASN A 7 7.12 -40.56 10.34
N TRP A 8 6.08 -40.05 10.99
CA TRP A 8 5.24 -38.95 10.50
C TRP A 8 6.08 -37.77 10.03
N ILE A 9 5.82 -37.34 8.80
CA ILE A 9 6.37 -36.13 8.22
C ILE A 9 5.53 -34.97 8.76
N TYR A 10 6.16 -34.00 9.42
CA TYR A 10 5.50 -32.84 10.00
C TYR A 10 5.44 -31.66 9.05
N CYS A 11 6.53 -31.42 8.31
CA CYS A 11 6.66 -30.23 7.47
C CYS A 11 7.29 -30.58 6.14
N THR A 12 6.87 -29.83 5.12
CA THR A 12 7.49 -29.77 3.81
C THR A 12 7.58 -28.32 3.37
N SER A 13 8.67 -27.92 2.72
CA SER A 13 8.82 -26.54 2.23
C SER A 13 9.68 -26.51 0.96
N PHE A 14 9.18 -25.87 -0.09
CA PHE A 14 9.96 -25.61 -1.30
C PHE A 14 10.96 -24.48 -1.07
N SER A 15 12.15 -24.59 -1.66
CA SER A 15 13.05 -23.46 -1.77
C SER A 15 12.43 -22.36 -2.65
N PRO A 16 12.76 -21.08 -2.43
CA PRO A 16 12.22 -19.97 -3.22
C PRO A 16 12.43 -20.08 -4.73
N ASP A 17 13.50 -20.75 -5.17
CA ASP A 17 13.78 -21.02 -6.58
C ASP A 17 13.04 -22.25 -7.15
N GLY A 18 12.32 -23.00 -6.32
CA GLY A 18 11.59 -24.21 -6.70
C GLY A 18 12.46 -25.42 -7.04
N VAL A 19 13.79 -25.33 -6.91
CA VAL A 19 14.72 -26.41 -7.28
C VAL A 19 14.76 -27.51 -6.21
N LEU A 20 14.57 -27.13 -4.95
CA LEU A 20 14.66 -28.02 -3.80
C LEU A 20 13.35 -28.08 -3.02
N VAL A 21 13.10 -29.21 -2.38
CA VAL A 21 12.05 -29.34 -1.36
C VAL A 21 12.70 -29.91 -0.11
N ALA A 22 12.42 -29.33 1.06
CA ALA A 22 12.80 -29.88 2.34
C ALA A 22 11.62 -30.64 2.95
N SER A 23 11.87 -31.76 3.63
CA SER A 23 10.86 -32.49 4.40
C SER A 23 11.43 -33.00 5.71
N SER A 24 10.61 -33.07 6.74
CA SER A 24 11.07 -33.40 8.09
C SER A 24 10.12 -34.30 8.88
N ASP A 25 10.64 -35.11 9.81
CA ASP A 25 9.88 -36.12 10.55
C ASP A 25 9.98 -36.06 12.09
N ARG A 26 9.14 -36.88 12.73
CA ARG A 26 9.04 -37.03 14.19
C ARG A 26 10.32 -37.47 14.90
N ASN A 27 11.23 -38.16 14.20
CA ASN A 27 12.44 -38.73 14.78
C ASN A 27 13.68 -37.85 14.51
N GLY A 28 13.48 -36.61 14.04
CA GLY A 28 14.59 -35.70 13.72
C GLY A 28 15.16 -35.85 12.31
N GLY A 29 14.54 -36.69 11.46
CA GLY A 29 14.94 -36.78 10.06
C GLY A 29 14.58 -35.51 9.32
N LEU A 30 15.57 -34.89 8.67
CA LEU A 30 15.41 -33.71 7.82
C LEU A 30 16.15 -33.97 6.51
N PHE A 31 15.40 -34.07 5.40
CA PHE A 31 15.95 -34.33 4.09
C PHE A 31 15.61 -33.19 3.14
N VAL A 32 16.52 -32.90 2.22
CA VAL A 32 16.31 -32.00 1.10
C VAL A 32 16.37 -32.82 -0.17
N TRP A 33 15.48 -32.53 -1.12
CA TRP A 33 15.29 -33.29 -2.35
C TRP A 33 15.35 -32.34 -3.55
N GLU A 34 15.88 -32.83 -4.66
CA GLU A 34 15.68 -32.21 -5.97
C GLU A 34 14.20 -32.32 -6.35
N ALA A 35 13.53 -31.20 -6.56
CA ALA A 35 12.09 -31.16 -6.84
C ALA A 35 11.71 -31.91 -8.12
N GLU A 36 12.52 -31.78 -9.18
CA GLU A 36 12.26 -32.38 -10.49
C GLU A 36 12.43 -33.92 -10.48
N THR A 37 13.46 -34.41 -9.80
CA THR A 37 13.86 -35.83 -9.89
C THR A 37 13.40 -36.66 -8.69
N GLY A 38 13.05 -36.01 -7.57
CA GLY A 38 12.78 -36.65 -6.28
C GLY A 38 14.00 -37.30 -5.65
N ARG A 39 15.22 -37.01 -6.14
CA ARG A 39 16.46 -37.50 -5.55
C ARG A 39 16.79 -36.72 -4.28
N ILE A 40 17.42 -37.39 -3.32
CA ILE A 40 17.91 -36.74 -2.11
C ILE A 40 19.10 -35.86 -2.49
N TYR A 41 18.98 -34.58 -2.18
CA TYR A 41 20.03 -33.59 -2.29
C TYR A 41 20.86 -33.52 -0.99
N GLN A 42 20.21 -33.49 0.18
CA GLN A 42 20.89 -33.49 1.50
C GLN A 42 20.17 -34.33 2.55
N ASP A 43 20.93 -34.86 3.50
CA ASP A 43 20.46 -35.50 4.75
C ASP A 43 20.99 -34.72 5.95
N LEU A 44 20.17 -33.82 6.50
CA LEU A 44 20.56 -32.84 7.50
C LEU A 44 20.34 -33.40 8.91
N ARG A 45 21.39 -34.02 9.48
CA ARG A 45 21.34 -34.68 10.78
C ARG A 45 21.72 -33.74 11.92
N GLY A 46 20.92 -33.72 12.98
CA GLY A 46 21.29 -33.04 14.22
C GLY A 46 20.16 -32.81 15.22
N HIS A 47 18.92 -32.70 14.77
CA HIS A 47 17.78 -32.55 15.68
C HIS A 47 17.57 -33.79 16.55
N GLY A 48 17.40 -33.57 17.85
CA GLY A 48 17.23 -34.64 18.84
C GLY A 48 15.78 -35.12 19.01
N GLY A 49 14.84 -34.56 18.25
CA GLY A 49 13.42 -34.87 18.32
C GLY A 49 12.70 -34.37 17.06
N ALA A 50 11.37 -34.38 17.09
CA ALA A 50 10.56 -33.99 15.94
C ALA A 50 10.95 -32.59 15.43
N VAL A 51 11.20 -32.49 14.13
CA VAL A 51 11.37 -31.20 13.45
C VAL A 51 9.98 -30.75 13.03
N THR A 52 9.58 -29.57 13.47
CA THR A 52 8.18 -29.11 13.41
C THR A 52 8.00 -27.81 12.65
N GLY A 53 9.09 -27.16 12.26
CA GLY A 53 9.06 -25.97 11.42
C GLY A 53 10.26 -25.93 10.49
N LEU A 54 10.02 -25.50 9.25
CA LEU A 54 11.02 -25.33 8.20
C LEU A 54 10.79 -24.00 7.50
N SER A 55 11.85 -23.25 7.26
CA SER A 55 11.76 -22.01 6.50
C SER A 55 13.04 -21.75 5.72
N TRP A 56 12.89 -21.42 4.43
CA TRP A 56 14.00 -21.10 3.56
C TRP A 56 14.32 -19.60 3.62
N ARG A 57 15.60 -19.27 3.57
CA ARG A 57 16.02 -17.90 3.29
C ARG A 57 15.71 -17.57 1.82
N SER A 58 15.44 -16.30 1.52
CA SER A 58 15.01 -15.84 0.19
C SER A 58 15.98 -16.16 -0.95
N ASP A 59 17.25 -16.45 -0.66
CA ASP A 59 18.28 -16.82 -1.64
C ASP A 59 18.44 -18.33 -1.82
N SER A 60 17.57 -19.16 -1.24
CA SER A 60 17.58 -20.64 -1.29
C SER A 60 18.84 -21.32 -0.70
N ASN A 61 19.80 -20.57 -0.16
CA ASN A 61 21.08 -21.15 0.27
C ASN A 61 21.08 -21.63 1.72
N ILE A 62 20.20 -21.07 2.56
CA ILE A 62 20.06 -21.43 3.97
C ILE A 62 18.65 -21.95 4.25
N LEU A 63 18.57 -23.11 4.90
CA LEU A 63 17.35 -23.65 5.48
C LEU A 63 17.39 -23.45 7.00
N ALA A 64 16.37 -22.84 7.58
CA ALA A 64 16.10 -22.85 9.00
C ALA A 64 15.21 -24.02 9.35
N SER A 65 15.52 -24.72 10.44
CA SER A 65 14.66 -25.73 11.03
C SER A 65 14.49 -25.49 12.53
N CYS A 66 13.34 -25.87 13.07
CA CYS A 66 13.11 -25.89 14.51
C CYS A 66 12.39 -27.17 14.93
N GLY A 67 12.50 -27.55 16.20
CA GLY A 67 11.88 -28.79 16.66
C GLY A 67 11.65 -28.90 18.15
N GLN A 68 11.16 -30.08 18.56
CA GLN A 68 10.84 -30.43 19.94
C GLN A 68 12.07 -30.48 20.86
N ASP A 69 13.28 -30.50 20.31
CA ASP A 69 14.52 -30.30 21.07
C ASP A 69 14.71 -28.85 21.55
N GLY A 70 13.78 -27.95 21.21
CA GLY A 70 13.79 -26.55 21.63
C GLY A 70 14.76 -25.68 20.83
N THR A 71 15.44 -26.25 19.84
CA THR A 71 16.46 -25.55 19.06
C THR A 71 15.91 -24.99 17.76
N VAL A 72 16.48 -23.87 17.33
CA VAL A 72 16.48 -23.45 15.92
C VAL A 72 17.88 -23.74 15.37
N ARG A 73 17.94 -24.23 14.12
CA ARG A 73 19.17 -24.60 13.41
C ARG A 73 19.16 -24.01 12.01
N LEU A 74 20.31 -23.57 11.54
CA LEU A 74 20.52 -23.08 10.18
C LEU A 74 21.46 -24.02 9.43
N TRP A 75 21.09 -24.38 8.21
CA TRP A 75 21.78 -25.34 7.35
C TRP A 75 22.16 -24.69 6.03
N GLU A 76 23.41 -24.81 5.63
CA GLU A 76 23.94 -24.33 4.34
C GLU A 76 23.78 -25.43 3.28
N MET A 77 23.18 -25.10 2.13
CA MET A 77 22.78 -26.11 1.14
C MET A 77 23.95 -26.68 0.32
N GLU A 78 25.00 -25.90 0.09
CA GLU A 78 26.15 -26.32 -0.72
C GLU A 78 26.79 -27.61 -0.19
N ASN A 79 26.86 -27.76 1.13
CA ASN A 79 27.54 -28.87 1.81
C ASN A 79 26.68 -29.57 2.88
N GLY A 80 25.44 -29.10 3.11
CA GLY A 80 24.55 -29.63 4.14
C GLY A 80 24.99 -29.34 5.58
N ARG A 81 25.94 -28.42 5.78
CA ARG A 81 26.53 -28.13 7.09
C ARG A 81 25.58 -27.31 7.96
N GLN A 82 25.48 -27.69 9.22
CA GLN A 82 24.86 -26.83 10.23
C GLN A 82 25.78 -25.63 10.52
N VAL A 83 25.39 -24.44 10.05
CA VAL A 83 26.15 -23.20 10.26
C VAL A 83 25.83 -22.54 11.61
N LYS A 84 24.65 -22.82 12.18
CA LYS A 84 24.27 -22.31 13.50
C LYS A 84 23.23 -23.19 14.19
N SER A 85 23.26 -23.22 15.53
CA SER A 85 22.18 -23.73 16.38
C SER A 85 22.12 -22.95 17.69
N TRP A 86 20.92 -22.75 18.23
CA TRP A 86 20.69 -22.17 19.56
C TRP A 86 19.40 -22.69 20.17
N GLY A 87 19.30 -22.63 21.51
CA GLY A 87 18.05 -22.89 22.23
C GLY A 87 17.10 -21.70 22.09
N ALA A 88 16.03 -21.86 21.32
CA ALA A 88 15.07 -20.79 21.07
C ALA A 88 13.90 -20.82 22.06
N HIS A 89 13.38 -22.00 22.40
CA HIS A 89 12.20 -22.17 23.23
C HIS A 89 12.37 -23.30 24.26
N GLY A 90 12.00 -23.04 25.52
CA GLY A 90 11.99 -24.06 26.56
C GLY A 90 10.90 -25.10 26.32
N GLY A 91 11.27 -26.39 26.23
CA GLY A 91 10.32 -27.50 26.04
C GLY A 91 9.91 -27.79 24.60
N GLY A 92 10.46 -27.09 23.62
CA GLY A 92 10.24 -27.34 22.19
C GLY A 92 9.81 -26.10 21.41
N SER A 93 10.34 -25.97 20.19
CA SER A 93 9.88 -25.02 19.18
C SER A 93 8.84 -25.71 18.30
N PHE A 94 7.84 -24.97 17.83
CA PHE A 94 6.83 -25.47 16.90
C PHE A 94 6.99 -24.88 15.51
N MET A 95 7.18 -23.56 15.38
CA MET A 95 7.32 -22.90 14.09
C MET A 95 8.52 -21.96 14.06
N VAL A 96 9.14 -21.83 12.88
CA VAL A 96 10.20 -20.86 12.57
C VAL A 96 9.98 -20.32 11.15
N GLU A 97 10.16 -19.02 10.97
CA GLU A 97 10.05 -18.34 9.68
C GLU A 97 11.20 -17.36 9.50
N PHE A 98 11.84 -17.39 8.33
CA PHE A 98 12.74 -16.33 7.88
C PHE A 98 11.95 -15.10 7.45
N CYS A 99 12.32 -13.95 8.01
CA CYS A 99 11.89 -12.64 7.54
C CYS A 99 12.70 -12.22 6.30
N HIS A 100 12.16 -11.33 5.47
CA HIS A 100 12.86 -10.88 4.25
C HIS A 100 14.16 -10.10 4.53
N ASP A 101 14.29 -9.53 5.73
CA ASP A 101 15.51 -8.87 6.20
C ASP A 101 16.59 -9.85 6.73
N GLY A 102 16.32 -11.16 6.66
CA GLY A 102 17.19 -12.22 7.11
C GLY A 102 17.07 -12.56 8.59
N ASN A 103 16.28 -11.84 9.39
CA ASN A 103 15.96 -12.25 10.76
C ASN A 103 15.03 -13.47 10.77
N LEU A 104 14.78 -14.03 11.95
CA LEU A 104 13.86 -15.16 12.12
C LEU A 104 12.85 -14.89 13.21
N VAL A 105 11.59 -15.23 12.97
CA VAL A 105 10.60 -15.39 14.04
C VAL A 105 10.43 -16.85 14.37
N SER A 106 10.28 -17.18 15.65
CA SER A 106 9.92 -18.54 16.08
C SER A 106 8.99 -18.52 17.28
N ILE A 107 8.27 -19.63 17.47
CA ILE A 107 7.37 -19.83 18.61
C ILE A 107 7.40 -21.29 19.07
N GLY A 108 7.14 -21.51 20.35
CA GLY A 108 7.15 -22.83 20.93
C GLY A 108 6.35 -22.97 22.22
N ARG A 109 6.69 -24.01 22.99
CA ARG A 109 5.99 -24.38 24.23
C ARG A 109 6.08 -23.35 25.35
N ASP A 110 7.05 -22.45 25.28
CA ASP A 110 7.18 -21.34 26.22
C ASP A 110 6.14 -20.22 25.99
N LYS A 111 5.23 -20.40 25.00
CA LYS A 111 4.09 -19.51 24.69
C LYS A 111 4.50 -18.14 24.18
N VAL A 112 5.78 -17.93 23.93
CA VAL A 112 6.34 -16.61 23.61
C VAL A 112 6.86 -16.66 22.19
N ALA A 113 6.24 -15.91 21.28
CA ALA A 113 6.88 -15.61 20.01
C ALA A 113 8.18 -14.84 20.26
N LYS A 114 9.21 -15.12 19.48
CA LYS A 114 10.52 -14.46 19.58
C LYS A 114 11.04 -14.10 18.20
N LEU A 115 11.79 -13.00 18.13
CA LEU A 115 12.49 -12.52 16.94
C LEU A 115 14.00 -12.62 17.19
N PHE A 116 14.73 -13.21 16.25
CA PHE A 116 16.15 -13.52 16.34
C PHE A 116 16.92 -13.00 15.12
N LYS A 117 18.19 -12.70 15.33
CA LYS A 117 19.19 -12.64 14.24
C LYS A 117 19.63 -14.05 13.86
N GLN A 118 20.26 -14.19 12.68
CA GLN A 118 20.82 -15.47 12.23
C GLN A 118 21.96 -16.00 13.11
N ASP A 119 22.62 -15.13 13.88
CA ASP A 119 23.66 -15.52 14.85
C ASP A 119 23.09 -16.14 16.15
N GLY A 120 21.76 -16.27 16.25
CA GLY A 120 21.03 -16.76 17.42
C GLY A 120 20.76 -15.68 18.48
N GLY A 121 21.22 -14.45 18.27
CA GLY A 121 20.93 -13.32 19.16
C GLY A 121 19.46 -12.96 19.13
N GLN A 122 18.78 -13.10 20.28
CA GLN A 122 17.39 -12.69 20.44
C GLN A 122 17.29 -11.15 20.31
N ILE A 123 16.55 -10.68 19.31
CA ILE A 123 16.20 -9.27 19.14
C ILE A 123 15.07 -8.93 20.12
N ARG A 124 14.05 -9.79 20.20
CA ARG A 124 12.84 -9.52 20.97
C ARG A 124 12.11 -10.78 21.40
N ALA A 125 11.47 -10.70 22.56
CA ALA A 125 10.42 -11.61 22.99
C ALA A 125 9.10 -10.84 23.06
N PHE A 126 8.01 -11.43 22.58
CA PHE A 126 6.68 -10.82 22.59
C PHE A 126 5.89 -11.26 23.82
N PRO A 127 4.85 -10.51 24.25
CA PRO A 127 3.98 -10.94 25.34
C PRO A 127 3.44 -12.35 25.13
N ALA A 128 3.54 -13.19 26.17
CA ALA A 128 3.15 -14.60 26.11
C ALA A 128 1.68 -14.77 25.69
N LEU A 129 1.43 -15.76 24.84
CA LEU A 129 0.11 -16.24 24.50
C LEU A 129 -0.52 -17.01 25.68
N PRO A 130 -1.85 -17.09 25.76
CA PRO A 130 -2.55 -17.89 26.76
C PRO A 130 -2.08 -19.34 26.84
N ASP A 131 -1.83 -19.98 25.69
CA ASP A 131 -1.42 -21.37 25.61
C ASP A 131 -0.19 -21.61 24.72
N LEU A 132 0.16 -22.88 24.51
CA LEU A 132 1.24 -23.35 23.63
C LEU A 132 1.15 -22.62 22.29
N GLY A 133 2.18 -21.87 21.94
CA GLY A 133 2.22 -21.20 20.65
C GLY A 133 2.48 -22.21 19.55
N LEU A 134 1.62 -22.25 18.54
CA LEU A 134 1.64 -23.26 17.48
C LEU A 134 2.26 -22.72 16.19
N GLU A 135 1.91 -21.50 15.83
CA GLU A 135 2.24 -20.90 14.54
C GLU A 135 2.74 -19.47 14.75
N VAL A 136 3.71 -19.04 13.96
CA VAL A 136 4.18 -17.65 13.92
C VAL A 136 4.55 -17.26 12.50
N THR A 137 4.24 -16.03 12.12
CA THR A 137 4.64 -15.45 10.83
C THR A 137 5.03 -13.98 10.98
N TYR A 138 5.81 -13.48 10.02
CA TYR A 138 6.25 -12.10 9.95
C TYR A 138 5.68 -11.41 8.70
N CYS A 139 4.90 -10.35 8.89
CA CYS A 139 4.46 -9.51 7.78
C CYS A 139 5.51 -8.43 7.48
N ASP A 140 6.28 -8.63 6.42
CA ASP A 140 7.35 -7.72 6.03
C ASP A 140 6.89 -6.32 5.63
N GLU A 141 5.70 -6.20 5.03
CA GLU A 141 5.14 -4.90 4.59
C GLU A 141 4.78 -4.01 5.78
N THR A 142 4.23 -4.59 6.84
CA THR A 142 3.72 -3.84 8.00
C THR A 142 4.58 -4.00 9.25
N LYS A 143 5.66 -4.78 9.16
CA LYS A 143 6.59 -5.11 10.24
C LYS A 143 5.86 -5.62 11.49
N ARG A 144 5.05 -6.67 11.29
CA ARG A 144 4.22 -7.30 12.32
C ARG A 144 4.60 -8.75 12.53
N VAL A 145 4.59 -9.20 13.78
CA VAL A 145 4.62 -10.62 14.12
C VAL A 145 3.20 -11.06 14.43
N ILE A 146 2.76 -12.15 13.81
CA ILE A 146 1.44 -12.73 14.05
C ILE A 146 1.68 -14.11 14.63
N ALA A 147 1.11 -14.40 15.80
CA ALA A 147 1.30 -15.68 16.45
C ALA A 147 -0.03 -16.25 16.93
N GLY A 148 -0.22 -17.56 16.70
CA GLY A 148 -1.39 -18.32 17.13
C GLY A 148 -1.04 -19.34 18.21
N ASP A 149 -1.94 -19.56 19.15
CA ASP A 149 -1.80 -20.60 20.17
C ASP A 149 -2.84 -21.73 20.06
N TYR A 150 -2.64 -22.76 20.89
CA TYR A 150 -3.50 -23.94 20.98
C TYR A 150 -4.95 -23.63 21.38
N SER A 151 -5.21 -22.51 22.06
CA SER A 151 -6.56 -22.10 22.43
C SER A 151 -7.32 -21.40 21.28
N GLY A 152 -6.65 -21.16 20.15
CA GLY A 152 -7.22 -20.46 19.00
C GLY A 152 -7.04 -18.94 19.05
N VAL A 153 -6.31 -18.42 20.04
CA VAL A 153 -5.99 -16.99 20.13
C VAL A 153 -4.89 -16.67 19.14
N VAL A 154 -5.13 -15.66 18.29
CA VAL A 154 -4.15 -15.18 17.31
C VAL A 154 -3.84 -13.71 17.61
N ARG A 155 -2.63 -13.42 18.08
CA ARG A 155 -2.21 -12.05 18.40
C ARG A 155 -1.33 -11.48 17.31
N VAL A 156 -1.50 -10.18 17.11
CA VAL A 156 -0.67 -9.36 16.24
C VAL A 156 0.18 -8.44 17.11
N PHE A 157 1.48 -8.46 16.88
CA PHE A 157 2.46 -7.66 17.57
C PHE A 157 3.15 -6.71 16.60
N ASN A 158 3.49 -5.51 17.06
CA ASN A 158 4.42 -4.64 16.36
C ASN A 158 5.84 -5.19 16.55
N ALA A 159 6.55 -5.49 15.46
CA ALA A 159 7.88 -6.10 15.54
C ALA A 159 8.94 -5.16 16.14
N ALA A 160 8.80 -3.85 15.92
CA ALA A 160 9.77 -2.85 16.32
C ALA A 160 9.77 -2.61 17.84
N ASP A 161 8.60 -2.55 18.49
CA ASP A 161 8.49 -2.28 19.93
C ASP A 161 7.96 -3.46 20.77
N GLY A 162 7.41 -4.50 20.15
CA GLY A 162 6.90 -5.70 20.81
C GLY A 162 5.48 -5.60 21.34
N LYS A 163 4.79 -4.47 21.18
CA LYS A 163 3.46 -4.29 21.75
C LYS A 163 2.43 -5.10 20.98
N VAL A 164 1.46 -5.65 21.72
CA VAL A 164 0.23 -6.19 21.13
C VAL A 164 -0.53 -5.05 20.46
N ILE A 165 -0.77 -5.17 19.16
CA ILE A 165 -1.54 -4.18 18.38
C ILE A 165 -2.96 -4.66 18.10
N GLY A 166 -3.24 -5.95 18.26
CA GLY A 166 -4.58 -6.50 18.12
C GLY A 166 -4.61 -8.02 18.24
N GLU A 167 -5.82 -8.54 18.16
CA GLU A 167 -6.12 -9.97 18.11
C GLU A 167 -6.94 -10.24 16.84
N LEU A 168 -6.64 -11.33 16.14
CA LEU A 168 -7.45 -11.81 15.04
C LEU A 168 -8.48 -12.78 15.60
N SER A 169 -9.75 -12.55 15.29
CA SER A 169 -10.84 -13.44 15.68
C SER A 169 -10.66 -14.82 15.04
N SER A 170 -10.73 -15.89 15.83
CA SER A 170 -10.93 -17.24 15.32
C SER A 170 -12.19 -17.27 14.43
N ASN A 171 -12.05 -17.65 13.16
CA ASN A 171 -13.12 -17.63 12.15
C ASN A 171 -13.75 -16.23 11.94
N PRO A 172 -13.06 -15.30 11.27
CA PRO A 172 -13.62 -14.00 10.95
C PRO A 172 -14.91 -14.15 10.13
N VAL A 173 -15.98 -13.46 10.54
CA VAL A 173 -17.21 -13.34 9.74
C VAL A 173 -16.91 -12.72 8.37
N THR A 174 -17.74 -13.05 7.36
CA THR A 174 -17.52 -12.62 5.98
C THR A 174 -17.54 -11.09 5.86
N LEU A 175 -16.96 -10.54 4.78
CA LEU A 175 -16.95 -9.09 4.59
C LEU A 175 -18.37 -8.50 4.51
N GLU A 176 -19.32 -9.24 3.94
CA GLU A 176 -20.74 -8.89 3.88
C GLU A 176 -21.35 -8.82 5.28
N GLN A 177 -21.05 -9.81 6.13
CA GLN A 177 -21.49 -9.81 7.52
C GLN A 177 -20.87 -8.64 8.31
N ARG A 178 -19.60 -8.32 8.07
CA ARG A 178 -18.95 -7.12 8.66
C ARG A 178 -19.63 -5.82 8.23
N LEU A 179 -20.02 -5.72 6.96
CA LEU A 179 -20.78 -4.59 6.44
C LEU A 179 -22.16 -4.49 7.09
N VAL A 180 -22.86 -5.62 7.27
CA VAL A 180 -24.14 -5.67 8.00
C VAL A 180 -23.97 -5.16 9.43
N THR A 181 -22.95 -5.65 10.16
CA THR A 181 -22.65 -5.18 11.51
C THR A 181 -22.33 -3.68 11.54
N ALA A 182 -21.54 -3.18 10.58
CA ALA A 182 -21.21 -1.76 10.50
C ALA A 182 -22.45 -0.88 10.22
N ASN A 183 -23.37 -1.33 9.35
CA ASN A 183 -24.63 -0.64 9.11
C ASN A 183 -25.50 -0.59 10.37
N GLN A 184 -25.58 -1.69 11.12
CA GLN A 184 -26.30 -1.72 12.40
C GLN A 184 -25.67 -0.78 13.43
N LEU A 185 -24.33 -0.68 13.44
CA LEU A 185 -23.62 0.27 14.29
C LEU A 185 -23.92 1.72 13.91
N VAL A 186 -24.05 2.04 12.61
CA VAL A 186 -24.48 3.37 12.15
C VAL A 186 -25.87 3.72 12.67
N VAL A 187 -26.83 2.79 12.60
CA VAL A 187 -28.20 3.01 13.11
C VAL A 187 -28.19 3.32 14.60
N THR A 188 -27.51 2.48 15.39
CA THR A 188 -27.47 2.63 16.85
C THR A 188 -26.71 3.89 17.30
N THR A 189 -25.55 4.17 16.70
CA THR A 189 -24.76 5.36 17.01
C THR A 189 -25.43 6.64 16.52
N LYS A 190 -26.20 6.60 15.43
CA LYS A 190 -27.01 7.74 14.97
C LYS A 190 -28.08 8.08 16.00
N ALA A 191 -28.85 7.10 16.45
CA ALA A 191 -29.90 7.31 17.43
C ALA A 191 -29.35 7.91 18.73
N GLU A 192 -28.22 7.39 19.21
CA GLU A 192 -27.55 7.94 20.39
C GLU A 192 -27.00 9.35 20.14
N ASN A 193 -26.39 9.62 18.97
CA ASN A 193 -25.93 10.96 18.62
C ASN A 193 -27.09 11.96 18.58
N ASP A 194 -28.20 11.64 17.92
CA ASP A 194 -29.37 12.52 17.82
C ASP A 194 -29.95 12.84 19.21
N LYS A 195 -30.01 11.84 20.09
CA LYS A 195 -30.42 11.99 21.50
C LYS A 195 -29.49 12.95 22.25
N GLN A 196 -28.17 12.77 22.14
CA GLN A 196 -27.21 13.61 22.86
C GLN A 196 -27.14 15.04 22.29
N GLN A 197 -27.34 15.22 20.98
CA GLN A 197 -27.46 16.55 20.37
C GLN A 197 -28.72 17.28 20.85
N THR A 198 -29.84 16.56 21.00
CA THR A 198 -31.07 17.11 21.57
C THR A 198 -30.84 17.55 23.02
N ALA A 199 -30.18 16.72 23.84
CA ALA A 199 -29.83 17.08 25.21
C ALA A 199 -28.90 18.29 25.29
N LEU A 200 -27.92 18.40 24.38
CA LEU A 200 -27.02 19.55 24.29
C LEU A 200 -27.79 20.84 24.00
N LYS A 201 -28.74 20.80 23.06
CA LYS A 201 -29.59 21.95 22.75
C LYS A 201 -30.41 22.39 23.96
N VAL A 202 -31.00 21.44 24.69
CA VAL A 202 -31.75 21.74 25.93
C VAL A 202 -30.86 22.42 26.99
N ALA A 203 -29.62 21.95 27.17
CA ALA A 203 -28.69 22.56 28.11
C ALA A 203 -28.27 23.98 27.68
N GLN A 204 -28.05 24.20 26.39
CA GLN A 204 -27.73 25.53 25.82
C GLN A 204 -28.89 26.50 26.05
N ASP A 205 -30.13 26.08 25.77
CA ASP A 205 -31.32 26.91 25.94
C ASP A 205 -31.59 27.22 27.42
N ALA A 206 -31.31 26.28 28.34
CA ALA A 206 -31.39 26.53 29.78
C ALA A 206 -30.42 27.63 30.23
N VAL A 207 -29.15 27.59 29.80
CA VAL A 207 -28.16 28.65 30.11
C VAL A 207 -28.58 30.00 29.54
N LYS A 208 -29.05 30.03 28.27
CA LYS A 208 -29.56 31.26 27.64
C LYS A 208 -30.74 31.84 28.42
N LYS A 209 -31.66 30.99 28.86
CA LYS A 209 -32.83 31.42 29.63
C LYS A 209 -32.46 31.99 31.00
N VAL A 210 -31.59 31.33 31.77
CA VAL A 210 -31.15 31.84 33.08
C VAL A 210 -30.45 33.19 32.92
N LYS A 211 -29.62 33.34 31.88
CA LYS A 211 -28.96 34.61 31.55
C LYS A 211 -29.97 35.72 31.22
N ALA A 212 -30.93 35.44 30.33
CA ALA A 212 -31.97 36.42 29.96
C ALA A 212 -32.86 36.83 31.16
N ASP A 213 -33.21 35.87 32.01
CA ASP A 213 -33.98 36.13 33.24
C ASP A 213 -33.17 37.00 34.22
N LEU A 214 -31.85 36.78 34.32
CA LEU A 214 -30.95 37.57 35.16
C LEU A 214 -30.79 39.00 34.64
N ASP A 215 -30.57 39.16 33.33
CA ASP A 215 -30.48 40.47 32.68
C ASP A 215 -31.78 41.28 32.88
N THR A 216 -32.93 40.60 32.75
CA THR A 216 -34.25 41.21 33.01
C THR A 216 -34.38 41.64 34.47
N ALA A 217 -34.00 40.79 35.43
CA ALA A 217 -34.04 41.12 36.85
C ALA A 217 -33.13 42.32 37.18
N ASN A 218 -31.91 42.36 36.62
CA ASN A 218 -30.97 43.47 36.81
C ASN A 218 -31.49 44.78 36.22
N LYS A 219 -32.16 44.73 35.06
CA LYS A 219 -32.84 45.89 34.47
C LYS A 219 -33.97 46.39 35.39
N THR A 220 -34.80 45.49 35.91
CA THR A 220 -35.87 45.85 36.85
C THR A 220 -35.33 46.46 38.14
N ILE A 221 -34.23 45.92 38.70
CA ILE A 221 -33.53 46.49 39.87
C ILE A 221 -33.14 47.95 39.60
N SER A 222 -32.49 48.20 38.45
CA SER A 222 -32.06 49.55 38.05
C SER A 222 -33.24 50.52 37.94
N THR A 223 -34.35 50.08 37.32
CA THR A 223 -35.59 50.88 37.22
C THR A 223 -36.21 51.19 38.58
N LEU A 224 -36.27 50.20 39.48
CA LEU A 224 -36.83 50.38 40.83
C LEU A 224 -35.96 51.31 41.68
N GLN A 225 -34.64 51.21 41.60
CA GLN A 225 -33.71 52.13 42.27
C GLN A 225 -33.87 53.57 41.78
N ALA A 226 -34.01 53.76 40.47
CA ALA A 226 -34.31 55.08 39.90
C ALA A 226 -35.65 55.61 40.40
N LYS A 227 -36.69 54.75 40.46
CA LYS A 227 -38.02 55.12 41.00
C LYS A 227 -37.95 55.51 42.47
N GLU A 228 -37.23 54.76 43.30
CA GLU A 228 -37.02 55.07 44.73
C GLU A 228 -36.34 56.43 44.93
N LYS A 229 -35.30 56.73 44.14
CA LYS A 229 -34.61 58.03 44.16
C LYS A 229 -35.55 59.18 43.82
N THR A 230 -36.38 59.01 42.78
CA THR A 230 -37.38 60.02 42.37
C THR A 230 -38.46 60.21 43.43
N LEU A 231 -38.99 59.12 43.99
CA LEU A 231 -40.01 59.18 45.05
C LEU A 231 -39.46 59.86 46.32
N ALA A 232 -38.22 59.57 46.71
CA ALA A 232 -37.58 60.23 47.84
C ALA A 232 -37.47 61.75 47.64
N ALA A 233 -37.10 62.19 46.43
CA ALA A 233 -37.06 63.60 46.08
C ALA A 233 -38.46 64.25 46.11
N SER A 234 -39.48 63.58 45.55
CA SER A 234 -40.86 64.05 45.55
C SER A 234 -41.43 64.16 46.97
N MET A 235 -41.23 63.15 47.82
CA MET A 235 -41.67 63.17 49.22
C MET A 235 -41.04 64.32 50.01
N LYS A 236 -39.74 64.61 49.80
CA LYS A 236 -39.07 65.77 50.40
C LYS A 236 -39.72 67.08 49.94
N THR A 237 -40.03 67.20 48.66
CA THR A 237 -40.73 68.36 48.09
C THR A 237 -42.13 68.53 48.69
N TYR A 238 -42.93 67.47 48.75
CA TYR A 238 -44.29 67.52 49.31
C TYR A 238 -44.28 67.84 50.80
N ALA A 239 -43.34 67.27 51.58
CA ALA A 239 -43.19 67.62 52.99
C ALA A 239 -42.84 69.11 53.19
N GLY A 240 -41.95 69.65 52.35
CA GLY A 240 -41.63 71.07 52.32
C GLY A 240 -42.84 71.94 51.97
N GLN A 241 -43.59 71.59 50.93
CA GLN A 241 -44.83 72.26 50.53
C GLN A 241 -45.88 72.23 51.64
N ILE A 242 -46.11 71.10 52.29
CA ILE A 242 -47.06 70.97 53.40
C ILE A 242 -46.67 71.92 54.53
N LYS A 243 -45.38 71.97 54.90
CA LYS A 243 -44.89 72.89 55.95
C LYS A 243 -45.15 74.35 55.57
N THR A 244 -44.77 74.76 54.36
CA THR A 244 -44.96 76.13 53.85
C THR A 244 -46.44 76.51 53.76
N TYR A 245 -47.26 75.68 53.11
CA TYR A 245 -48.68 75.95 52.92
C TYR A 245 -49.46 75.94 54.24
N THR A 246 -49.07 75.12 55.21
CA THR A 246 -49.68 75.15 56.56
C THR A 246 -49.42 76.50 57.24
N ALA A 247 -48.18 77.02 57.17
CA ALA A 247 -47.83 78.32 57.75
C ALA A 247 -48.56 79.48 57.03
N GLU A 248 -48.57 79.47 55.69
CA GLU A 248 -49.26 80.49 54.88
C GLU A 248 -50.78 80.46 55.08
N GLN A 249 -51.38 79.27 55.16
CA GLN A 249 -52.81 79.08 55.41
C GLN A 249 -53.19 79.56 56.82
N ALA A 250 -52.40 79.24 57.84
CA ALA A 250 -52.62 79.71 59.21
C ALA A 250 -52.51 81.24 59.33
N ALA A 251 -51.52 81.85 58.65
CA ALA A 251 -51.36 83.31 58.62
C ALA A 251 -52.52 84.02 57.90
N ALA A 252 -52.95 83.50 56.75
CA ALA A 252 -54.12 83.99 56.03
C ALA A 252 -55.42 83.79 56.84
N ALA A 253 -55.63 82.63 57.47
CA ALA A 253 -56.79 82.36 58.32
C ALA A 253 -56.84 83.31 59.53
N LYS A 254 -55.71 83.59 60.18
CA LYS A 254 -55.61 84.58 61.27
C LYS A 254 -55.97 85.98 60.79
N THR A 255 -55.51 86.37 59.61
CA THR A 255 -55.82 87.67 58.99
C THR A 255 -57.30 87.79 58.62
N VAL A 256 -57.89 86.73 58.05
CA VAL A 256 -59.33 86.64 57.77
C VAL A 256 -60.14 86.74 59.07
N ALA A 257 -59.78 86.00 60.12
CA ALA A 257 -60.49 86.02 61.40
C ALA A 257 -60.46 87.41 62.08
N ALA A 258 -59.33 88.11 62.00
CA ALA A 258 -59.19 89.45 62.55
C ALA A 258 -59.98 90.49 61.75
N LEU A 259 -59.89 90.48 60.42
CA LEU A 259 -60.52 91.49 59.56
C LEU A 259 -62.00 91.22 59.26
N ALA A 260 -62.46 89.96 59.30
CA ALA A 260 -63.87 89.62 59.04
C ALA A 260 -64.82 90.25 60.06
N LYS A 261 -64.37 90.50 61.30
CA LYS A 261 -65.16 91.17 62.34
C LYS A 261 -65.15 92.70 62.20
N VAL A 262 -64.02 93.25 61.74
CA VAL A 262 -63.75 94.71 61.74
C VAL A 262 -64.17 95.38 60.43
N VAL A 263 -64.02 94.72 59.28
CA VAL A 263 -64.34 95.30 57.96
C VAL A 263 -65.83 95.65 57.80
N PRO A 264 -66.82 94.86 58.26
CA PRO A 264 -68.24 95.25 58.22
C PRO A 264 -68.53 96.51 59.05
N LEU A 265 -67.93 96.61 60.24
CA LEU A 265 -68.05 97.79 61.11
C LEU A 265 -67.40 99.02 60.46
N LEU A 266 -66.21 98.87 59.86
CA LEU A 266 -65.54 99.94 59.12
C LEU A 266 -66.32 100.37 57.89
N LYS A 267 -66.99 99.45 57.19
CA LYS A 267 -67.88 99.76 56.07
C LYS A 267 -69.04 100.61 56.54
N GLU A 268 -69.73 100.18 57.58
CA GLU A 268 -70.86 100.91 58.17
C GLU A 268 -70.43 102.31 58.65
N THR A 269 -69.26 102.40 59.29
CA THR A 269 -68.71 103.67 59.79
C THR A 269 -68.27 104.59 58.64
N ALA A 270 -67.63 104.06 57.59
CA ALA A 270 -67.23 104.83 56.42
C ALA A 270 -68.44 105.30 55.58
N ASP A 271 -69.47 104.46 55.43
CA ASP A 271 -70.71 104.81 54.74
C ASP A 271 -71.49 105.88 55.52
N LYS A 272 -71.56 105.77 56.86
CA LYS A 272 -72.12 106.81 57.74
C LYS A 272 -71.32 108.11 57.65
N ALA A 273 -69.99 108.06 57.73
CA ALA A 273 -69.13 109.24 57.61
C ALA A 273 -69.26 109.93 56.24
N LYS A 274 -69.37 109.16 55.14
CA LYS A 274 -69.65 109.68 53.78
C LYS A 274 -71.03 110.35 53.71
N ALA A 275 -72.06 109.73 54.29
CA ALA A 275 -73.41 110.30 54.32
C ALA A 275 -73.49 111.59 55.17
N THR A 276 -72.72 111.66 56.25
CA THR A 276 -72.62 112.87 57.08
C THR A 276 -71.83 113.98 56.39
N ALA A 277 -70.68 113.68 55.77
CA ALA A 277 -69.89 114.66 55.01
C ALA A 277 -70.68 115.23 53.81
N ALA A 278 -71.50 114.42 53.14
CA ALA A 278 -72.38 114.89 52.05
C ALA A 278 -73.46 115.89 52.52
N LYS A 279 -73.84 115.88 53.80
CA LYS A 279 -74.82 116.82 54.40
C LYS A 279 -74.19 118.11 54.94
N ALA A 280 -72.86 118.18 55.06
CA ALA A 280 -72.11 119.31 55.60
C ALA A 280 -71.16 119.89 54.53
N SER A 281 -71.72 120.42 53.44
CA SER A 281 -71.06 120.70 52.15
C SER A 281 -70.03 121.86 52.11
N GLY A 282 -69.44 122.26 53.25
CA GLY A 282 -68.37 123.25 53.34
C GLY A 282 -67.20 122.87 54.27
N ASP A 283 -67.29 121.76 55.01
CA ASP A 283 -66.29 121.32 55.98
C ASP A 283 -65.23 120.42 55.33
N LYS A 284 -64.03 120.98 55.13
CA LYS A 284 -62.91 120.28 54.48
C LYS A 284 -62.28 119.20 55.37
N GLU A 285 -62.33 119.33 56.70
CA GLU A 285 -61.79 118.33 57.63
C GLU A 285 -62.68 117.10 57.69
N LEU A 286 -64.00 117.29 57.76
CA LEU A 286 -64.97 116.18 57.79
C LEU A 286 -65.00 115.40 56.47
N ALA A 287 -64.87 116.10 55.32
CA ALA A 287 -64.71 115.47 54.02
C ALA A 287 -63.41 114.65 53.92
N ALA A 288 -62.28 115.20 54.40
CA ALA A 288 -60.99 114.48 54.44
C ALA A 288 -61.03 113.26 55.36
N LEU A 289 -61.72 113.34 56.51
CA LEU A 289 -61.91 112.23 57.43
C LEU A 289 -62.76 111.11 56.79
N ALA A 290 -63.84 111.46 56.07
CA ALA A 290 -64.66 110.50 55.33
C ALA A 290 -63.88 109.83 54.18
N THR A 291 -63.04 110.58 53.45
CA THR A 291 -62.13 110.02 52.43
C THR A 291 -61.08 109.10 53.05
N ASN A 292 -60.49 109.47 54.19
CA ASN A 292 -59.55 108.63 54.93
C ASN A 292 -60.20 107.36 55.47
N LEU A 293 -61.40 107.43 56.05
CA LEU A 293 -62.14 106.24 56.51
C LEU A 293 -62.48 105.29 55.35
N LYS A 294 -62.87 105.84 54.19
CA LYS A 294 -63.09 105.04 52.97
C LYS A 294 -61.80 104.38 52.48
N ALA A 295 -60.68 105.10 52.47
CA ALA A 295 -59.37 104.54 52.11
C ALA A 295 -58.91 103.45 53.09
N VAL A 296 -59.16 103.62 54.39
CA VAL A 296 -58.88 102.60 55.42
C VAL A 296 -59.77 101.37 55.23
N TYR A 297 -61.07 101.54 54.97
CA TYR A 297 -61.97 100.45 54.61
C TYR A 297 -61.50 99.72 53.35
N ASP A 298 -61.24 100.43 52.25
CA ASP A 298 -60.84 99.82 50.97
C ASP A 298 -59.54 99.04 51.11
N LYS A 299 -58.55 99.59 51.83
CA LYS A 299 -57.29 98.91 52.12
C LYS A 299 -57.52 97.64 52.95
N ARG A 300 -58.31 97.72 54.03
CA ARG A 300 -58.58 96.56 54.91
C ARG A 300 -59.46 95.50 54.24
N ASN A 301 -60.43 95.91 53.41
CA ASN A 301 -61.27 95.02 52.62
C ASN A 301 -60.48 94.34 51.49
N GLY A 302 -59.58 95.06 50.82
CA GLY A 302 -58.63 94.50 49.86
C GLY A 302 -57.72 93.44 50.48
N VAL A 303 -57.22 93.69 51.69
CA VAL A 303 -56.44 92.71 52.47
C VAL A 303 -57.30 91.52 52.92
N LEU A 304 -58.56 91.72 53.30
CA LEU A 304 -59.47 90.62 53.66
C LEU A 304 -59.77 89.71 52.46
N LEU A 305 -60.07 90.29 51.29
CA LEU A 305 -60.35 89.54 50.06
C LEU A 305 -59.11 88.77 49.58
N SER A 306 -57.92 89.40 49.61
CA SER A 306 -56.67 88.71 49.27
C SER A 306 -56.32 87.60 50.26
N ALA A 307 -56.56 87.81 51.57
CA ALA A 307 -56.37 86.79 52.59
C ALA A 307 -57.36 85.63 52.45
N ARG A 308 -58.64 85.89 52.11
CA ARG A 308 -59.63 84.82 51.81
C ARG A 308 -59.22 83.99 50.60
N LYS A 309 -58.84 84.64 49.50
CA LYS A 309 -58.35 83.96 48.29
C LYS A 309 -57.10 83.13 48.59
N THR A 310 -56.17 83.68 49.37
CA THR A 310 -54.95 82.96 49.79
C THR A 310 -55.30 81.76 50.66
N ASN A 311 -56.20 81.90 51.64
CA ASN A 311 -56.64 80.81 52.51
C ASN A 311 -57.29 79.67 51.72
N GLU A 312 -58.18 79.97 50.77
CA GLU A 312 -58.82 78.97 49.91
C GLU A 312 -57.81 78.24 49.02
N VAL A 313 -56.93 78.98 48.32
CA VAL A 313 -55.90 78.42 47.45
C VAL A 313 -54.93 77.54 48.24
N LYS A 314 -54.47 77.99 49.41
CA LYS A 314 -53.53 77.22 50.23
C LYS A 314 -54.21 76.04 50.92
N THR A 315 -55.49 76.10 51.25
CA THR A 315 -56.26 74.94 51.73
C THR A 315 -56.35 73.86 50.65
N LYS A 316 -56.70 74.22 49.40
CA LYS A 316 -56.72 73.26 48.27
C LYS A 316 -55.33 72.68 47.98
N ALA A 317 -54.29 73.52 47.97
CA ALA A 317 -52.91 73.10 47.76
C ALA A 317 -52.40 72.17 48.89
N LEU A 318 -52.74 72.47 50.15
CA LEU A 318 -52.39 71.63 51.31
C LEU A 318 -53.05 70.25 51.23
N THR A 319 -54.34 70.19 50.89
CA THR A 319 -55.06 68.92 50.69
C THR A 319 -54.42 68.10 49.57
N LYS A 320 -54.09 68.73 48.44
CA LYS A 320 -53.41 68.07 47.32
C LYS A 320 -52.02 67.55 47.71
N SER A 321 -51.15 68.39 48.30
CA SER A 321 -49.81 67.97 48.71
C SER A 321 -49.84 66.84 49.77
N LYS A 322 -50.84 66.81 50.66
CA LYS A 322 -51.05 65.69 51.60
C LYS A 322 -51.44 64.39 50.88
N ALA A 323 -52.33 64.47 49.89
CA ALA A 323 -52.73 63.31 49.09
C ALA A 323 -51.57 62.79 48.21
N ASP A 324 -50.81 63.69 47.59
CA ASP A 324 -49.63 63.37 46.79
C ASP A 324 -48.53 62.72 47.66
N LEU A 325 -48.31 63.22 48.89
CA LEU A 325 -47.39 62.61 49.84
C LEU A 325 -47.82 61.18 50.23
N ALA A 326 -49.10 60.98 50.54
CA ALA A 326 -49.62 59.66 50.90
C ALA A 326 -49.49 58.65 49.73
N THR A 327 -49.75 59.12 48.50
CA THR A 327 -49.56 58.31 47.28
C THR A 327 -48.09 57.95 47.08
N ALA A 328 -47.18 58.95 47.17
CA ALA A 328 -45.75 58.73 47.04
C ALA A 328 -45.20 57.77 48.12
N GLN A 329 -45.69 57.84 49.35
CA GLN A 329 -45.33 56.91 50.43
C GLN A 329 -45.80 55.47 50.13
N LYS A 330 -47.01 55.30 49.59
CA LYS A 330 -47.53 53.99 49.18
C LYS A 330 -46.71 53.41 48.03
N GLU A 331 -46.37 54.22 47.05
CA GLU A 331 -45.54 53.81 45.92
C GLU A 331 -44.09 53.50 46.33
N ASP A 332 -43.51 54.25 47.27
CA ASP A 332 -42.17 54.01 47.80
C ASP A 332 -42.11 52.67 48.55
N LYS A 333 -43.11 52.38 49.38
CA LYS A 333 -43.24 51.09 50.06
C LYS A 333 -43.33 49.94 49.05
N ALA A 334 -44.13 50.09 47.99
CA ALA A 334 -44.27 49.09 46.94
C ALA A 334 -42.97 48.92 46.13
N ALA A 335 -42.28 50.01 45.78
CA ALA A 335 -41.02 50.00 45.05
C ALA A 335 -39.90 49.31 45.84
N LYS A 336 -39.77 49.61 47.14
CA LYS A 336 -38.80 48.97 48.05
C LYS A 336 -39.08 47.49 48.23
N ALA A 337 -40.34 47.10 48.44
CA ALA A 337 -40.72 45.69 48.52
C ALA A 337 -40.40 44.95 47.21
N GLY A 338 -40.71 45.57 46.06
CA GLY A 338 -40.34 45.07 44.74
C GLY A 338 -38.84 44.90 44.59
N LEU A 339 -38.04 45.90 45.00
CA LEU A 339 -36.58 45.88 44.89
C LEU A 339 -35.96 44.72 45.68
N VAL A 340 -36.42 44.51 46.92
CA VAL A 340 -35.97 43.38 47.75
C VAL A 340 -36.30 42.05 47.08
N ALA A 341 -37.54 41.89 46.58
CA ALA A 341 -37.96 40.66 45.90
C ALA A 341 -37.15 40.41 44.62
N THR A 342 -36.91 41.44 43.79
CA THR A 342 -36.15 41.30 42.55
C THR A 342 -34.67 41.04 42.82
N LYS A 343 -34.05 41.66 43.83
CA LYS A 343 -32.67 41.35 44.25
C LYS A 343 -32.51 39.90 44.68
N LYS A 344 -33.43 39.40 45.52
CA LYS A 344 -33.44 37.99 45.92
C LYS A 344 -33.57 37.04 44.71
N ARG A 345 -34.39 37.40 43.73
CA ARG A 345 -34.51 36.66 42.46
C ARG A 345 -33.20 36.70 41.65
N ALA A 346 -32.56 37.86 41.53
CA ALA A 346 -31.29 38.00 40.80
C ALA A 346 -30.16 37.18 41.46
N GLU A 347 -30.08 37.15 42.78
CA GLU A 347 -29.14 36.30 43.52
C GLU A 347 -29.40 34.80 43.27
N ALA A 348 -30.67 34.39 43.28
CA ALA A 348 -31.05 33.01 42.99
C ALA A 348 -30.66 32.60 41.54
N LEU A 349 -30.91 33.48 40.56
CA LEU A 349 -30.51 33.27 39.16
C LEU A 349 -28.99 33.23 38.98
N THR A 350 -28.26 34.10 39.70
CA THR A 350 -26.79 34.10 39.71
C THR A 350 -26.25 32.77 40.24
N LYS A 351 -26.82 32.24 41.33
CA LYS A 351 -26.46 30.91 41.86
C LYS A 351 -26.83 29.78 40.90
N ALA A 352 -27.91 29.92 40.13
CA ALA A 352 -28.35 28.93 39.14
C ALA A 352 -27.46 28.88 37.87
N MET A 353 -26.70 29.94 37.56
CA MET A 353 -25.80 29.97 36.39
C MET A 353 -24.70 28.91 36.46
N LYS A 354 -24.09 28.69 37.62
CA LYS A 354 -23.00 27.71 37.80
C LYS A 354 -23.45 26.27 37.46
N PRO A 355 -24.49 25.69 38.09
CA PRO A 355 -24.93 24.34 37.77
C PRO A 355 -25.47 24.21 36.34
N ALA A 356 -26.05 25.27 35.77
CA ALA A 356 -26.46 25.28 34.37
C ALA A 356 -25.24 25.20 33.41
N GLY A 357 -24.17 25.94 33.72
CA GLY A 357 -22.90 25.90 32.98
C GLY A 357 -22.18 24.56 33.09
N GLU A 358 -22.12 23.97 34.29
CA GLU A 358 -21.53 22.64 34.52
C GLU A 358 -22.30 21.55 33.76
N LYS A 359 -23.64 21.60 33.78
CA LYS A 359 -24.48 20.69 33.00
C LYS A 359 -24.23 20.83 31.50
N LEU A 360 -24.15 22.07 30.98
CA LEU A 360 -23.83 22.32 29.58
C LEU A 360 -22.46 21.72 29.19
N ALA A 361 -21.42 21.94 30.00
CA ALA A 361 -20.09 21.40 29.75
C ALA A 361 -20.08 19.86 29.73
N ALA A 362 -20.77 19.23 30.68
CA ALA A 362 -20.90 17.77 30.73
C ALA A 362 -21.63 17.22 29.51
N THR A 363 -22.78 17.80 29.12
CA THR A 363 -23.54 17.37 27.94
C THR A 363 -22.78 17.61 26.65
N GLN A 364 -22.00 18.70 26.54
CA GLN A 364 -21.16 18.98 25.37
C GLN A 364 -20.09 17.91 25.17
N LYS A 365 -19.44 17.45 26.24
CA LYS A 365 -18.46 16.35 26.16
C LYS A 365 -19.10 15.04 25.68
N VAL A 366 -20.28 14.70 26.20
CA VAL A 366 -21.01 13.49 25.82
C VAL A 366 -21.48 13.55 24.37
N ALA A 367 -22.02 14.69 23.92
CA ALA A 367 -22.45 14.89 22.55
C ALA A 367 -21.29 14.83 21.54
N ALA A 368 -20.13 15.41 21.89
CA ALA A 368 -18.92 15.29 21.08
C ALA A 368 -18.48 13.82 20.92
N THR A 369 -18.45 13.07 22.03
CA THR A 369 -18.11 11.63 22.02
C THR A 369 -19.09 10.82 21.17
N ALA A 370 -20.39 11.10 21.26
CA ALA A 370 -21.42 10.43 20.45
C ALA A 370 -21.26 10.74 18.94
N SER A 371 -20.92 11.99 18.60
CA SER A 371 -20.66 12.41 17.23
C SER A 371 -19.43 11.72 16.65
N GLU A 372 -18.34 11.59 17.42
CA GLU A 372 -17.14 10.87 17.02
C GLU A 372 -17.42 9.38 16.76
N LYS A 373 -18.21 8.73 17.65
CA LYS A 373 -18.62 7.32 17.46
C LYS A 373 -19.47 7.13 16.21
N PHE A 374 -20.42 8.03 15.96
CA PHE A 374 -21.24 7.99 14.75
C PHE A 374 -20.41 8.20 13.47
N ALA A 375 -19.45 9.14 13.50
CA ALA A 375 -18.53 9.34 12.38
C ALA A 375 -17.64 8.11 12.13
N ALA A 376 -17.13 7.46 13.19
CA ALA A 376 -16.33 6.24 13.09
C ALA A 376 -17.13 5.05 12.54
N ALA A 377 -18.40 4.90 12.92
CA ALA A 377 -19.30 3.88 12.37
C ALA A 377 -19.49 4.06 10.86
N ASN A 378 -19.73 5.30 10.40
CA ASN A 378 -19.85 5.61 8.97
C ASN A 378 -18.57 5.31 8.20
N LYS A 379 -17.40 5.67 8.73
CA LYS A 379 -16.10 5.31 8.13
C LYS A 379 -15.91 3.79 8.01
N SER A 380 -16.42 3.02 8.98
CA SER A 380 -16.35 1.56 8.93
C SER A 380 -17.20 0.98 7.81
N VAL A 381 -18.39 1.55 7.54
CA VAL A 381 -19.24 1.15 6.39
C VAL A 381 -18.51 1.41 5.07
N VAL A 382 -17.91 2.58 4.90
CA VAL A 382 -17.13 2.92 3.69
C VAL A 382 -15.98 1.92 3.51
N ARG A 383 -15.21 1.68 4.58
CA ARG A 383 -14.11 0.72 4.56
C ARG A 383 -14.56 -0.67 4.10
N TRP A 384 -15.62 -1.22 4.68
CA TRP A 384 -16.05 -2.58 4.31
C TRP A 384 -16.61 -2.66 2.89
N LYS A 385 -17.25 -1.59 2.39
CA LYS A 385 -17.65 -1.53 0.96
C LYS A 385 -16.44 -1.53 0.04
N ASP A 386 -15.43 -0.72 0.35
CA ASP A 386 -14.19 -0.67 -0.42
C ASP A 386 -13.45 -2.02 -0.38
N GLU A 387 -13.41 -2.69 0.78
CA GLU A 387 -12.78 -4.01 0.93
C GLU A 387 -13.48 -5.10 0.11
N ILE A 388 -14.82 -5.13 0.13
CA ILE A 388 -15.62 -6.07 -0.68
C ILE A 388 -15.31 -5.87 -2.17
N GLU A 389 -15.24 -4.61 -2.62
CA GLU A 389 -14.94 -4.32 -4.01
C GLU A 389 -13.49 -4.69 -4.36
N PHE A 390 -12.56 -4.44 -3.45
CA PHE A 390 -11.16 -4.81 -3.62
C PHE A 390 -10.97 -6.33 -3.76
N VAL A 391 -11.67 -7.14 -2.97
CA VAL A 391 -11.60 -8.61 -3.08
C VAL A 391 -12.05 -9.08 -4.47
N LYS A 392 -13.13 -8.51 -5.03
CA LYS A 392 -13.54 -8.85 -6.41
C LYS A 392 -12.45 -8.53 -7.44
N VAL A 393 -11.76 -7.40 -7.28
CA VAL A 393 -10.63 -7.05 -8.16
C VAL A 393 -9.47 -8.02 -7.97
N LEU A 394 -9.18 -8.46 -6.74
CA LEU A 394 -8.16 -9.47 -6.47
C LEU A 394 -8.51 -10.84 -7.05
N ASP A 395 -9.78 -11.26 -7.02
CA ASP A 395 -10.22 -12.51 -7.65
C ASP A 395 -9.98 -12.47 -9.16
N VAL A 396 -10.36 -11.36 -9.80
CA VAL A 396 -10.09 -11.14 -11.23
C VAL A 396 -8.58 -11.09 -11.49
N TYR A 397 -7.80 -10.44 -10.62
CA TYR A 397 -6.35 -10.40 -10.73
C TYR A 397 -5.74 -11.79 -10.67
N GLY A 398 -6.15 -12.62 -9.71
CA GLY A 398 -5.69 -14.00 -9.56
C GLY A 398 -6.00 -14.84 -10.80
N ALA A 399 -7.20 -14.72 -11.34
CA ALA A 399 -7.58 -15.38 -12.60
C ALA A 399 -6.69 -14.92 -13.78
N LYS A 400 -6.46 -13.61 -13.93
CA LYS A 400 -5.60 -13.06 -14.99
C LYS A 400 -4.12 -13.39 -14.82
N ALA A 401 -3.64 -13.48 -13.58
CA ALA A 401 -2.28 -13.94 -13.28
C ALA A 401 -2.11 -15.40 -13.68
N SER A 402 -3.09 -16.26 -13.39
CA SER A 402 -3.10 -17.66 -13.81
C SER A 402 -3.14 -17.81 -15.33
N GLU A 403 -3.97 -17.02 -16.03
CA GLU A 403 -4.01 -17.01 -17.50
C GLU A 403 -2.67 -16.57 -18.10
N PHE A 404 -2.05 -15.53 -17.53
CA PHE A 404 -0.73 -15.06 -17.96
C PHE A 404 0.35 -16.12 -17.73
N ASN A 405 0.40 -16.75 -16.55
CA ASN A 405 1.38 -17.80 -16.26
C ASN A 405 1.24 -18.98 -17.22
N ALA A 406 0.02 -19.44 -17.48
CA ALA A 406 -0.23 -20.51 -18.44
C ALA A 406 0.21 -20.12 -19.88
N ALA A 407 -0.02 -18.88 -20.29
CA ALA A 407 0.44 -18.38 -21.58
C ALA A 407 1.98 -18.26 -21.67
N ALA A 408 2.62 -17.85 -20.57
CA ALA A 408 4.07 -17.77 -20.45
C ALA A 408 4.72 -19.15 -20.52
N ASP A 409 4.16 -20.14 -19.82
CA ASP A 409 4.59 -21.54 -19.90
C ASP A 409 4.43 -22.09 -21.31
N GLY A 410 3.29 -21.81 -21.97
CA GLY A 410 3.06 -22.19 -23.36
C GLY A 410 4.09 -21.59 -24.33
N LEU A 411 4.49 -20.33 -24.12
CA LEU A 411 5.55 -19.69 -24.88
C LEU A 411 6.93 -20.31 -24.60
N ALA A 412 7.24 -20.61 -23.34
CA ALA A 412 8.48 -21.25 -22.95
C ALA A 412 8.60 -22.65 -23.59
N GLN A 413 7.54 -23.44 -23.55
CA GLN A 413 7.48 -24.76 -24.18
C GLN A 413 7.66 -24.68 -25.69
N ALA A 414 6.91 -23.79 -26.37
CA ALA A 414 7.03 -23.62 -27.82
C ALA A 414 8.45 -23.18 -28.24
N THR A 415 9.06 -22.29 -27.45
CA THR A 415 10.43 -21.82 -27.69
C THR A 415 11.45 -22.95 -27.48
N GLY A 416 11.25 -23.77 -26.44
CA GLY A 416 12.07 -24.95 -26.16
C GLY A 416 12.00 -25.99 -27.29
N GLU A 417 10.79 -26.31 -27.77
CA GLU A 417 10.57 -27.20 -28.92
C GLU A 417 11.30 -26.70 -30.18
N LEU A 418 11.18 -25.40 -30.49
CA LEU A 418 11.88 -24.80 -31.62
C LEU A 418 13.41 -24.87 -31.45
N GLY A 419 13.91 -24.65 -30.23
CA GLY A 419 15.33 -24.76 -29.89
C GLY A 419 15.88 -26.17 -30.11
N LEU A 420 15.12 -27.22 -29.77
CA LEU A 420 15.51 -28.60 -30.04
C LEU A 420 15.57 -28.89 -31.55
N LEU A 421 14.60 -28.40 -32.32
CA LEU A 421 14.60 -28.55 -33.78
C LEU A 421 15.75 -27.79 -34.45
N GLN A 422 16.14 -26.63 -33.91
CA GLN A 422 17.31 -25.88 -34.36
C GLN A 422 18.60 -26.65 -34.10
N LYS A 423 18.79 -27.21 -32.89
CA LYS A 423 19.94 -28.09 -32.61
C LYS A 423 20.01 -29.28 -33.58
N ALA A 424 18.86 -29.88 -33.88
CA ALA A 424 18.78 -30.97 -34.85
C ALA A 424 19.08 -30.54 -36.30
N LEU A 425 18.81 -29.28 -36.66
CA LEU A 425 19.22 -28.70 -37.95
C LEU A 425 20.73 -28.48 -37.99
N ASP A 426 21.32 -27.95 -36.93
CA ASP A 426 22.76 -27.68 -36.84
C ASP A 426 23.59 -28.98 -36.95
N GLN A 427 23.12 -30.06 -36.31
CA GLN A 427 23.72 -31.39 -36.44
C GLN A 427 23.65 -31.92 -37.89
N LYS A 428 22.50 -31.76 -38.55
CA LYS A 428 22.33 -32.20 -39.95
C LYS A 428 23.18 -31.37 -40.91
N ASN A 429 23.31 -30.07 -40.68
CA ASN A 429 24.20 -29.19 -41.43
C ASN A 429 25.66 -29.63 -41.29
N THR A 430 26.08 -29.96 -40.06
CA THR A 430 27.43 -30.48 -39.78
C THR A 430 27.69 -31.79 -40.54
N ALA A 431 26.72 -32.72 -40.51
CA ALA A 431 26.82 -33.98 -41.25
C ALA A 431 26.88 -33.77 -42.77
N ALA A 432 26.12 -32.80 -43.31
CA ALA A 432 26.17 -32.45 -44.72
C ALA A 432 27.51 -31.83 -45.13
N ALA A 433 28.10 -30.99 -44.28
CA ALA A 433 29.44 -30.43 -44.50
C ALA A 433 30.53 -31.51 -44.49
N GLU A 434 30.46 -32.47 -43.57
CA GLU A 434 31.41 -33.59 -43.55
C GLU A 434 31.25 -34.51 -44.77
N ALA A 435 30.01 -34.80 -45.19
CA ALA A 435 29.76 -35.55 -46.42
C ALA A 435 30.31 -34.81 -47.67
N ASP A 436 30.23 -33.48 -47.70
CA ASP A 436 30.78 -32.66 -48.80
C ASP A 436 32.31 -32.74 -48.83
N LYS A 437 32.95 -32.69 -47.67
CA LYS A 437 34.41 -32.87 -47.52
C LYS A 437 34.85 -34.25 -48.01
N VAL A 438 34.15 -35.31 -47.60
CA VAL A 438 34.45 -36.69 -48.05
C VAL A 438 34.29 -36.82 -49.56
N TYR A 439 33.22 -36.29 -50.13
CA TYR A 439 33.01 -36.29 -51.58
C TYR A 439 34.12 -35.56 -52.32
N LYS A 440 34.49 -34.34 -51.88
CA LYS A 440 35.60 -33.57 -52.47
C LYS A 440 36.93 -34.34 -52.40
N ALA A 441 37.23 -34.99 -51.27
CA ALA A 441 38.42 -35.82 -51.14
C ALA A 441 38.40 -37.03 -52.09
N ALA A 442 37.25 -37.70 -52.25
CA ALA A 442 37.10 -38.81 -53.18
C ALA A 442 37.29 -38.37 -54.65
N VAL A 443 36.81 -37.18 -55.02
CA VAL A 443 37.04 -36.60 -56.35
C VAL A 443 38.54 -36.37 -56.59
N VAL A 444 39.27 -35.85 -55.61
CA VAL A 444 40.74 -35.68 -55.72
C VAL A 444 41.44 -37.03 -55.95
N GLU A 445 41.02 -38.08 -55.25
CA GLU A 445 41.58 -39.43 -55.43
C GLU A 445 41.24 -40.02 -56.81
N VAL A 446 40.07 -39.73 -57.38
CA VAL A 446 39.74 -40.06 -58.77
C VAL A 446 40.70 -39.33 -59.72
N THR A 447 40.94 -38.03 -59.52
CA THR A 447 41.90 -37.26 -60.34
C THR A 447 43.30 -37.87 -60.29
N LYS A 448 43.79 -38.24 -59.10
CA LYS A 448 45.09 -38.92 -58.94
C LYS A 448 45.12 -40.27 -59.64
N ALA A 449 44.08 -41.09 -59.50
CA ALA A 449 43.99 -42.40 -60.15
C ALA A 449 43.95 -42.27 -61.68
N THR A 450 43.23 -41.28 -62.22
CA THR A 450 43.21 -40.97 -63.66
C THR A 450 44.61 -40.63 -64.17
N LYS A 451 45.36 -39.80 -63.43
CA LYS A 451 46.76 -39.50 -63.76
C LYS A 451 47.63 -40.76 -63.71
N GLY A 452 47.47 -41.61 -62.69
CA GLY A 452 48.19 -42.88 -62.58
C GLY A 452 47.95 -43.84 -63.75
N VAL A 453 46.73 -43.89 -64.30
CA VAL A 453 46.42 -44.63 -65.53
C VAL A 453 47.17 -44.04 -66.72
N ALA A 454 47.16 -42.71 -66.88
CA ALA A 454 47.87 -42.03 -67.97
C ALA A 454 49.38 -42.27 -67.91
N ASP A 455 49.98 -42.18 -66.73
CA ASP A 455 51.41 -42.42 -66.50
C ASP A 455 51.79 -43.89 -66.79
N SER A 456 50.99 -44.85 -66.31
CA SER A 456 51.20 -46.29 -66.58
C SER A 456 51.06 -46.61 -68.07
N GLN A 457 50.09 -45.99 -68.75
CA GLN A 457 49.88 -46.16 -70.19
C GLN A 457 51.08 -45.60 -70.98
N LYS A 458 51.60 -44.43 -70.58
CA LYS A 458 52.80 -43.83 -71.17
C LYS A 458 54.01 -44.75 -71.01
N ALA A 459 54.20 -45.35 -69.83
CA ALA A 459 55.29 -46.31 -69.57
C ALA A 459 55.14 -47.59 -70.41
N HIS A 460 53.94 -48.14 -70.56
CA HIS A 460 53.67 -49.29 -71.42
C HIS A 460 53.98 -48.98 -72.90
N VAL A 461 53.52 -47.83 -73.41
CA VAL A 461 53.82 -47.41 -74.80
C VAL A 461 55.32 -47.25 -75.03
N ALA A 462 56.05 -46.65 -74.08
CA ALA A 462 57.49 -46.52 -74.17
C ALA A 462 58.21 -47.90 -74.23
N ALA A 463 57.79 -48.85 -73.38
CA ALA A 463 58.32 -50.22 -73.40
C ALA A 463 58.01 -50.95 -74.72
N THR A 464 56.79 -50.82 -75.23
CA THR A 464 56.36 -51.41 -76.52
C THR A 464 57.15 -50.83 -77.69
N ASN A 465 57.36 -49.51 -77.70
CA ASN A 465 58.17 -48.86 -78.72
C ASN A 465 59.63 -49.34 -78.67
N SER A 466 60.21 -49.49 -77.49
CA SER A 466 61.57 -50.02 -77.31
C SER A 466 61.69 -51.45 -77.87
N VAL A 467 60.73 -52.33 -77.56
CA VAL A 467 60.65 -53.69 -78.13
C VAL A 467 60.51 -53.66 -79.64
N ALA A 468 59.68 -52.79 -80.20
CA ALA A 468 59.49 -52.66 -81.64
C ALA A 468 60.77 -52.22 -82.37
N VAL A 469 61.52 -51.27 -81.79
CA VAL A 469 62.84 -50.84 -82.29
C VAL A 469 63.84 -51.99 -82.26
N LEU A 470 63.97 -52.69 -81.12
CA LEU A 470 64.88 -53.82 -80.97
C LEU A 470 64.54 -54.98 -81.93
N THR A 471 63.25 -55.27 -82.11
CA THR A 471 62.76 -56.32 -83.03
C THR A 471 63.17 -56.05 -84.48
N LYS A 472 63.17 -54.79 -84.91
CA LYS A 472 63.65 -54.40 -86.25
C LYS A 472 65.17 -54.39 -86.37
N ALA A 473 65.88 -53.98 -85.32
CA ALA A 473 67.34 -53.81 -85.33
C ALA A 473 68.11 -55.14 -85.23
N ILE A 474 67.58 -56.15 -84.51
CA ILE A 474 68.28 -57.43 -84.28
C ILE A 474 68.54 -58.22 -85.57
N PRO A 475 67.59 -58.39 -86.51
CA PRO A 475 67.85 -59.04 -87.80
C PRO A 475 68.92 -58.31 -88.63
N LEU A 476 68.92 -56.98 -88.60
CA LEU A 476 69.93 -56.16 -89.29
C LEU A 476 71.32 -56.30 -88.65
N LEU A 477 71.39 -56.37 -87.32
CA LEU A 477 72.63 -56.64 -86.59
C LEU A 477 73.14 -58.07 -86.85
N LYS A 478 72.23 -59.05 -86.99
CA LYS A 478 72.57 -60.44 -87.32
C LYS A 478 73.12 -60.56 -88.75
N ASP A 479 72.47 -59.90 -89.70
CA ASP A 479 72.93 -59.82 -91.10
C ASP A 479 74.28 -59.10 -91.20
N ALA A 480 74.47 -57.99 -90.46
CA ALA A 480 75.76 -57.30 -90.37
C ALA A 480 76.86 -58.18 -89.74
N PHE A 481 76.53 -58.93 -88.68
CA PHE A 481 77.45 -59.91 -88.07
C PHE A 481 77.82 -61.04 -89.05
N ASP A 482 76.84 -61.63 -89.75
CA ASP A 482 77.05 -62.73 -90.69
C ASP A 482 77.90 -62.28 -91.88
N LYS A 483 77.63 -61.08 -92.42
CA LYS A 483 78.42 -60.46 -93.49
C LYS A 483 79.83 -60.10 -93.04
N ALA A 484 80.01 -59.53 -91.85
CA ALA A 484 81.34 -59.25 -91.30
C ALA A 484 82.16 -60.53 -91.05
N THR A 485 81.50 -61.60 -90.60
CA THR A 485 82.11 -62.93 -90.39
C THR A 485 82.51 -63.58 -91.73
N ALA A 486 81.65 -63.48 -92.74
CA ALA A 486 81.93 -63.98 -94.09
C ALA A 486 83.09 -63.20 -94.74
N ALA A 487 83.10 -61.87 -94.60
CA ALA A 487 84.19 -61.01 -95.08
C ALA A 487 85.52 -61.33 -94.37
N ALA A 488 85.53 -61.45 -93.04
CA ALA A 488 86.73 -61.83 -92.27
C ALA A 488 87.29 -63.20 -92.68
N LYS A 489 86.43 -64.18 -92.97
CA LYS A 489 86.83 -65.51 -93.49
C LYS A 489 87.42 -65.46 -94.90
N ALA A 490 86.95 -64.56 -95.76
CA ALA A 490 87.41 -64.45 -97.14
C ALA A 490 88.76 -63.70 -97.26
N THR A 491 89.05 -62.75 -96.37
CA THR A 491 90.24 -61.88 -96.44
C THR A 491 91.37 -62.24 -95.46
N GLY A 492 91.07 -62.95 -94.36
CA GLY A 492 92.04 -63.25 -93.30
C GLY A 492 92.36 -62.08 -92.35
N ASP A 493 91.58 -60.99 -92.43
CA ASP A 493 91.78 -59.73 -91.69
C ASP A 493 91.39 -59.87 -90.19
N LYS A 494 92.35 -59.56 -89.30
CA LYS A 494 92.19 -59.67 -87.84
C LYS A 494 91.34 -58.54 -87.22
N GLU A 495 91.29 -57.35 -87.81
CA GLU A 495 90.41 -56.26 -87.34
C GLU A 495 88.95 -56.55 -87.69
N LEU A 496 88.67 -57.09 -88.88
CA LEU A 496 87.32 -57.51 -89.26
C LEU A 496 86.81 -58.66 -88.37
N ALA A 497 87.68 -59.59 -87.95
CA ALA A 497 87.34 -60.64 -86.98
C ALA A 497 87.01 -60.08 -85.58
N ALA A 498 87.72 -59.04 -85.13
CA ALA A 498 87.42 -58.35 -83.88
C ALA A 498 86.09 -57.58 -83.93
N ILE A 499 85.78 -56.92 -85.05
CA ILE A 499 84.50 -56.25 -85.30
C ILE A 499 83.35 -57.28 -85.32
N ALA A 500 83.52 -58.42 -85.98
CA ALA A 500 82.53 -59.50 -85.97
C ALA A 500 82.27 -60.02 -84.53
N THR A 501 83.32 -60.17 -83.71
CA THR A 501 83.18 -60.59 -82.31
C THR A 501 82.45 -59.52 -81.47
N GLY A 502 82.76 -58.23 -81.67
CA GLY A 502 82.06 -57.11 -81.04
C GLY A 502 80.58 -57.03 -81.44
N LEU A 503 80.28 -57.20 -82.73
CA LEU A 503 78.90 -57.26 -83.25
C LEU A 503 78.12 -58.45 -82.68
N ASN A 504 78.75 -59.61 -82.50
CA ASN A 504 78.13 -60.76 -81.83
C ASN A 504 77.82 -60.47 -80.35
N GLY A 505 78.75 -59.82 -79.63
CA GLY A 505 78.54 -59.40 -78.25
C GLY A 505 77.42 -58.37 -78.10
N VAL A 506 77.33 -57.40 -79.02
CA VAL A 506 76.23 -56.42 -79.07
C VAL A 506 74.92 -57.10 -79.46
N HIS A 507 74.92 -57.97 -80.46
CA HIS A 507 73.75 -58.76 -80.87
C HIS A 507 73.21 -59.59 -79.68
N GLY A 508 74.06 -60.35 -78.99
CA GLY A 508 73.66 -61.12 -77.80
C GLY A 508 73.10 -60.25 -76.67
N LYS A 509 73.72 -59.09 -76.39
CA LYS A 509 73.18 -58.11 -75.42
C LYS A 509 71.82 -57.55 -75.84
N LYS A 510 71.60 -57.27 -77.13
CA LYS A 510 70.34 -56.74 -77.67
C LYS A 510 69.25 -57.81 -77.75
N VAL A 511 69.59 -59.07 -78.05
CA VAL A 511 68.66 -60.22 -77.95
C VAL A 511 68.18 -60.40 -76.51
N LYS A 512 69.09 -60.36 -75.53
CA LYS A 512 68.72 -60.39 -74.11
C LYS A 512 67.85 -59.20 -73.72
N ALA A 513 68.21 -57.98 -74.15
CA ALA A 513 67.41 -56.78 -73.90
C ALA A 513 66.02 -56.82 -74.56
N LEU A 514 65.87 -57.51 -75.72
CA LEU A 514 64.58 -57.74 -76.35
C LEU A 514 63.73 -58.71 -75.52
N GLU A 515 64.31 -59.81 -75.03
CA GLU A 515 63.57 -60.73 -74.15
C GLU A 515 63.14 -60.06 -72.84
N ASP A 516 64.04 -59.31 -72.20
CA ASP A 516 63.75 -58.53 -70.99
C ASP A 516 62.70 -57.45 -71.29
N GLY A 517 62.78 -56.79 -72.45
CA GLY A 517 61.81 -55.82 -72.93
C GLY A 517 60.43 -56.42 -73.18
N LYS A 518 60.34 -57.63 -73.77
CA LYS A 518 59.07 -58.36 -73.96
C LYS A 518 58.40 -58.68 -72.62
N LYS A 519 59.17 -59.16 -71.63
CA LYS A 519 58.68 -59.38 -70.25
C LYS A 519 58.24 -58.08 -69.59
N LEU A 520 58.96 -56.98 -69.82
CA LEU A 520 58.62 -55.66 -69.32
C LEU A 520 57.31 -55.14 -69.93
N VAL A 521 57.06 -55.33 -71.23
CA VAL A 521 55.79 -54.96 -71.88
C VAL A 521 54.61 -55.69 -71.22
N VAL A 522 54.71 -57.00 -71.00
CA VAL A 522 53.68 -57.78 -70.28
C VAL A 522 53.45 -57.23 -68.87
N THR A 523 54.53 -56.92 -68.15
CA THR A 523 54.46 -56.34 -66.80
C THR A 523 53.78 -54.97 -66.81
N ARG A 524 54.18 -54.06 -67.71
CA ARG A 524 53.59 -52.72 -67.82
C ARG A 524 52.13 -52.76 -68.27
N LYS A 525 51.74 -53.76 -69.09
CA LYS A 525 50.33 -53.98 -69.43
C LYS A 525 49.52 -54.38 -68.20
N ALA A 526 50.04 -55.28 -67.37
CA ALA A 526 49.39 -55.64 -66.11
C ALA A 526 49.30 -54.45 -65.14
N GLU A 527 50.32 -53.57 -65.09
CA GLU A 527 50.27 -52.33 -64.31
C GLU A 527 49.21 -51.35 -64.81
N VAL A 528 49.03 -51.20 -66.13
CA VAL A 528 47.93 -50.41 -66.71
C VAL A 528 46.58 -50.97 -66.29
N ASP A 529 46.39 -52.29 -66.37
CA ASP A 529 45.13 -52.93 -66.00
C ASP A 529 44.86 -52.77 -64.49
N LYS A 530 45.88 -52.88 -63.65
CA LYS A 530 45.81 -52.59 -62.21
C LYS A 530 45.44 -51.13 -61.94
N ALA A 531 46.05 -50.18 -62.65
CA ALA A 531 45.75 -48.75 -62.51
C ALA A 531 44.30 -48.44 -62.94
N LYS A 532 43.80 -49.08 -64.00
CA LYS A 532 42.39 -48.97 -64.44
C LYS A 532 41.43 -49.52 -63.38
N ALA A 533 41.74 -50.68 -62.79
CA ALA A 533 40.94 -51.24 -61.71
C ALA A 533 40.89 -50.31 -60.48
N VAL A 534 42.02 -49.68 -60.12
CA VAL A 534 42.08 -48.66 -59.06
C VAL A 534 41.20 -47.46 -59.41
N LEU A 535 41.27 -46.94 -60.64
CA LEU A 535 40.42 -45.83 -61.08
C LEU A 535 38.93 -46.16 -60.96
N VAL A 536 38.50 -47.34 -61.43
CA VAL A 536 37.10 -47.80 -61.32
C VAL A 536 36.66 -47.87 -59.85
N ALA A 537 37.50 -48.40 -58.97
CA ALA A 537 37.21 -48.45 -57.54
C ALA A 537 37.08 -47.05 -56.93
N LYS A 538 37.95 -46.10 -57.30
CA LYS A 538 37.87 -44.70 -56.84
C LYS A 538 36.64 -43.98 -57.39
N GLN A 539 36.26 -44.21 -58.64
CA GLN A 539 35.04 -43.65 -59.24
C GLN A 539 33.79 -44.17 -58.53
N LYS A 540 33.74 -45.47 -58.20
CA LYS A 540 32.65 -46.07 -57.42
C LYS A 540 32.56 -45.45 -56.02
N ALA A 541 33.70 -45.25 -55.35
CA ALA A 541 33.74 -44.60 -54.04
C ALA A 541 33.28 -43.13 -54.10
N ALA A 542 33.70 -42.38 -55.14
CA ALA A 542 33.26 -41.00 -55.36
C ALA A 542 31.74 -40.93 -55.60
N SER A 543 31.18 -41.81 -56.44
CA SER A 543 29.74 -41.91 -56.68
C SER A 543 28.95 -42.22 -55.39
N ALA A 544 29.42 -43.18 -54.58
CA ALA A 544 28.80 -43.50 -53.30
C ALA A 544 28.82 -42.30 -52.32
N SER A 545 29.93 -41.57 -52.25
CA SER A 545 30.04 -40.36 -51.42
C SER A 545 29.16 -39.21 -51.94
N GLN A 546 28.96 -39.09 -53.25
CA GLN A 546 28.03 -38.13 -53.85
C GLN A 546 26.59 -38.43 -53.46
N THR A 547 26.16 -39.70 -53.51
CA THR A 547 24.84 -40.13 -53.04
C THR A 547 24.65 -39.82 -51.56
N ALA A 548 25.67 -40.07 -50.72
CA ALA A 548 25.62 -39.75 -49.30
C ALA A 548 25.47 -38.24 -49.05
N LEU A 549 26.19 -37.39 -49.80
CA LEU A 549 26.06 -35.94 -49.75
C LEU A 549 24.64 -35.48 -50.13
N THR A 550 24.09 -36.01 -51.23
CA THR A 550 22.73 -35.68 -51.67
C THR A 550 21.70 -36.06 -50.60
N ALA A 551 21.83 -37.24 -49.99
CA ALA A 551 20.97 -37.66 -48.89
C ALA A 551 21.10 -36.76 -47.66
N ALA A 552 22.33 -36.35 -47.30
CA ALA A 552 22.56 -35.43 -46.19
C ALA A 552 21.94 -34.05 -46.43
N LYS A 553 22.10 -33.48 -47.64
CA LYS A 553 21.46 -32.22 -48.03
C LYS A 553 19.93 -32.31 -48.00
N LYS A 554 19.35 -33.43 -48.43
CA LYS A 554 17.91 -33.66 -48.33
C LYS A 554 17.44 -33.64 -46.88
N ARG A 555 18.14 -34.30 -45.95
CA ARG A 555 17.79 -34.29 -44.51
C ARG A 555 17.81 -32.89 -43.92
N VAL A 556 18.73 -32.02 -44.35
CA VAL A 556 18.75 -30.59 -43.97
C VAL A 556 17.47 -29.90 -44.46
N ALA A 557 17.13 -30.05 -45.73
CA ALA A 557 15.93 -29.44 -46.31
C ALA A 557 14.64 -29.93 -45.61
N ASP A 558 14.52 -31.24 -45.38
CA ASP A 558 13.39 -31.83 -44.66
C ASP A 558 13.28 -31.27 -43.23
N GLN A 559 14.40 -31.06 -42.54
CA GLN A 559 14.43 -30.46 -41.20
C GLN A 559 13.97 -28.99 -41.21
N VAL A 560 14.40 -28.20 -42.19
CA VAL A 560 13.93 -26.80 -42.33
C VAL A 560 12.41 -26.75 -42.52
N VAL A 561 11.84 -27.69 -43.29
CA VAL A 561 10.39 -27.80 -43.44
C VAL A 561 9.72 -28.19 -42.11
N ALA A 562 10.27 -29.16 -41.38
CA ALA A 562 9.76 -29.61 -40.09
C ALA A 562 9.76 -28.51 -39.00
N MET A 563 10.60 -27.47 -39.16
CA MET A 563 10.66 -26.33 -38.24
C MET A 563 9.52 -25.31 -38.42
N LYS A 564 8.91 -25.22 -39.60
CA LYS A 564 7.89 -24.19 -39.89
C LYS A 564 6.69 -24.22 -38.92
N PRO A 565 6.10 -25.39 -38.58
CA PRO A 565 5.02 -25.44 -37.61
C PRO A 565 5.43 -24.96 -36.22
N ALA A 566 6.63 -25.30 -35.77
CA ALA A 566 7.15 -24.85 -34.47
C ALA A 566 7.38 -23.33 -34.44
N GLN A 567 7.90 -22.74 -35.54
CA GLN A 567 8.02 -21.29 -35.69
C GLN A 567 6.67 -20.58 -35.59
N ALA A 568 5.63 -21.11 -36.25
CA ALA A 568 4.28 -20.58 -36.17
C ALA A 568 3.70 -20.69 -34.74
N LYS A 569 3.94 -21.82 -34.06
CA LYS A 569 3.53 -22.04 -32.67
C LYS A 569 4.15 -21.02 -31.72
N VAL A 570 5.44 -20.70 -31.86
CA VAL A 570 6.11 -19.66 -31.07
C VAL A 570 5.47 -18.28 -31.29
N ILE A 571 5.19 -17.90 -32.54
CA ILE A 571 4.54 -16.61 -32.85
C ILE A 571 3.16 -16.53 -32.20
N GLN A 572 2.36 -17.59 -32.30
CA GLN A 572 1.02 -17.66 -31.70
C GLN A 572 1.09 -17.60 -30.17
N ALA A 573 1.98 -18.38 -29.55
CA ALA A 573 2.16 -18.39 -28.10
C ALA A 573 2.63 -17.02 -27.58
N LYS A 574 3.52 -16.34 -28.31
CA LYS A 574 3.96 -14.98 -27.96
C LYS A 574 2.80 -14.00 -27.99
N LYS A 575 1.97 -14.02 -29.04
CA LYS A 575 0.79 -13.17 -29.12
C LYS A 575 -0.19 -13.42 -27.97
N ALA A 576 -0.41 -14.68 -27.59
CA ALA A 576 -1.26 -15.03 -26.46
C ALA A 576 -0.68 -14.52 -25.12
N ASN A 577 0.63 -14.71 -24.90
CA ASN A 577 1.34 -14.22 -23.73
C ASN A 577 1.26 -12.69 -23.59
N ASP A 578 1.53 -11.96 -24.67
CA ASP A 578 1.47 -10.49 -24.69
C ASP A 578 0.04 -9.98 -24.41
N ALA A 579 -0.97 -10.64 -24.98
CA ALA A 579 -2.37 -10.31 -24.72
C ALA A 579 -2.78 -10.58 -23.26
N ALA A 580 -2.38 -11.72 -22.70
CA ALA A 580 -2.65 -12.06 -21.29
C ALA A 580 -1.94 -11.07 -20.35
N LYS A 581 -0.70 -10.67 -20.66
CA LYS A 581 0.04 -9.66 -19.90
C LYS A 581 -0.67 -8.30 -19.90
N ALA A 582 -1.16 -7.86 -21.05
CA ALA A 582 -1.90 -6.60 -21.15
C ALA A 582 -3.19 -6.61 -20.31
N GLN A 583 -3.89 -7.75 -20.25
CA GLN A 583 -5.07 -7.91 -19.39
C GLN A 583 -4.69 -7.89 -17.91
N LEU A 584 -3.63 -8.60 -17.51
CA LEU A 584 -3.12 -8.58 -16.14
C LEU A 584 -2.72 -7.17 -15.70
N ASP A 585 -2.01 -6.42 -16.55
CA ASP A 585 -1.60 -5.04 -16.27
C ASP A 585 -2.79 -4.08 -16.13
N ALA A 586 -3.86 -4.30 -16.90
CA ALA A 586 -5.08 -3.51 -16.76
C ALA A 586 -5.76 -3.71 -15.40
N VAL A 587 -5.75 -4.95 -14.88
CA VAL A 587 -6.29 -5.25 -13.54
C VAL A 587 -5.33 -4.79 -12.44
N GLN A 588 -4.01 -4.89 -12.63
CA GLN A 588 -3.01 -4.37 -11.69
C GLN A 588 -3.21 -2.87 -11.44
N LYS A 589 -3.52 -2.07 -12.46
CA LYS A 589 -3.85 -0.65 -12.29
C LYS A 589 -5.05 -0.43 -11.36
N GLN A 590 -6.05 -1.32 -11.41
CA GLN A 590 -7.18 -1.24 -10.48
C GLN A 590 -6.75 -1.57 -9.05
N VAL A 591 -5.94 -2.62 -8.86
CA VAL A 591 -5.33 -2.95 -7.56
C VAL A 591 -4.57 -1.76 -6.99
N ASP A 592 -3.78 -1.06 -7.81
CA ASP A 592 -2.99 0.10 -7.39
C ASP A 592 -3.86 1.28 -6.94
N VAL A 593 -5.02 1.49 -7.57
CA VAL A 593 -6.00 2.51 -7.13
C VAL A 593 -6.50 2.20 -5.71
N PHE A 594 -6.80 0.94 -5.39
CA PHE A 594 -7.22 0.54 -4.05
C PHE A 594 -6.08 0.66 -3.02
N LYS A 595 -4.84 0.33 -3.40
CA LYS A 595 -3.64 0.56 -2.55
C LYS A 595 -3.44 2.05 -2.24
N ALA A 596 -3.63 2.93 -3.22
CA ALA A 596 -3.52 4.37 -3.01
C ALA A 596 -4.60 4.91 -2.05
N LYS A 597 -5.84 4.42 -2.15
CA LYS A 597 -6.93 4.78 -1.22
C LYS A 597 -6.61 4.39 0.22
N THR A 598 -6.02 3.21 0.43
CA THR A 598 -5.70 2.68 1.77
C THR A 598 -4.48 3.34 2.39
N ALA A 599 -3.48 3.74 1.60
CA ALA A 599 -2.31 4.48 2.07
C ALA A 599 -2.62 5.90 2.60
N GLN A 600 -3.73 6.51 2.16
CA GLN A 600 -4.17 7.83 2.61
C GLN A 600 -5.00 7.83 3.91
N ALA A 601 -5.33 6.66 4.46
CA ALA A 601 -5.98 6.57 5.76
C ALA A 601 -4.90 6.48 6.85
N PRO A 602 -4.63 7.55 7.64
CA PRO A 602 -3.76 7.41 8.78
C PRO A 602 -4.42 6.41 9.73
N VAL A 603 -3.71 5.33 10.02
CA VAL A 603 -4.04 4.41 11.11
C VAL A 603 -3.86 5.18 12.41
N LYS A 604 -4.82 6.04 12.76
CA LYS A 604 -4.98 6.47 14.14
C LYS A 604 -5.50 5.26 14.88
N ALA A 605 -4.65 4.74 15.76
CA ALA A 605 -4.91 3.63 16.65
C ALA A 605 -6.36 3.68 17.16
N GLN A 606 -7.02 2.53 17.07
CA GLN A 606 -8.30 2.27 17.70
C GLN A 606 -8.19 2.72 19.17
N PRO A 607 -9.13 3.53 19.71
CA PRO A 607 -9.10 3.87 21.12
C PRO A 607 -9.22 2.57 21.91
N ALA A 608 -8.26 2.32 22.80
CA ALA A 608 -8.27 1.18 23.71
C ALA A 608 -9.64 1.09 24.40
N THR A 609 -10.39 0.04 24.12
CA THR A 609 -11.55 -0.32 24.92
C THR A 609 -11.05 -0.75 26.30
N ALA A 610 -11.39 0.10 27.26
CA ALA A 610 -11.50 -0.09 28.71
C ALA A 610 -10.92 -1.39 29.32
N LYS A 611 -10.04 -1.17 30.31
CA LYS A 611 -9.76 -2.08 31.43
C LYS A 611 -11.05 -2.71 31.97
N ALA A 612 -11.01 -4.01 32.22
CA ALA A 612 -11.88 -4.70 33.17
C ALA A 612 -10.98 -5.43 34.17
N GLY A 613 -11.21 -5.19 35.46
CA GLY A 613 -10.43 -5.72 36.59
C GLY A 613 -9.65 -4.64 37.30
#